data_AF-A0AAP8IU54-F1
#
_entry.id   AF-A0AAP8IU54-F1
#
_cell.length_a   1.000
_cell.length_b   1.000
_cell.length_c   1.000
_cell.angle_alpha   90.00
_cell.angle_beta   90.00
_cell.angle_gamma   90.00
#
_symmetry.space_group_name_H-M   'P 1'
#
loop_
_entity.id
_entity.type
_entity.pdbx_description
1 polymer ?
#
loop_
_entity_poly.entity_id
_entity_poly.type
_entity_poly.pdbx_seq_one_letter_code
_entity_poly.pdbx_strand_id
1 'polypeptide(L)'
;MEIVEDDLKTKISHNCMDDFDMQSLMQIYGESANSFNGCLDFAGSEDFESFAGREISDINGNIYPSKECSFFMTFSKEYIYNNCSDSVQWIKGLEYWVPAVSEAFIENVDRNGKQYAIRDIASRALMRWYNMFAYDEKMFGYDLVNLPIAMLHNINVRDAMLISILDENQEWYDEKTLSEFAWCPHTSEVSRNLRHCLEAKFTQTNNKPDIKRAIFACKILKSMAIITKSIPKLSVQVYALLAYISWWFRLGEVKYYCDCALRIDPDCSMAKIVCGAFENGLEPAWIE
;
A
#
# COMPACT_ATOMS: atom_id res chain seq x y z
N MET A 1 16.54 31.96 0.54
CA MET A 1 17.32 30.87 1.18
C MET A 1 16.88 29.61 0.50
N GLU A 2 17.48 29.35 -0.67
CA GLU A 2 17.26 28.15 -1.47
C GLU A 2 17.84 26.97 -0.71
N ILE A 3 16.98 26.05 -0.29
CA ILE A 3 17.37 24.87 0.48
C ILE A 3 16.72 23.66 -0.18
N VAL A 4 17.57 22.85 -0.83
CA VAL A 4 17.46 21.38 -0.90
C VAL A 4 16.39 20.83 -1.84
N GLU A 5 16.42 21.20 -3.12
CA GLU A 5 15.83 20.36 -4.19
C GLU A 5 16.89 19.55 -4.94
N ASP A 6 18.13 20.04 -5.02
CA ASP A 6 19.16 19.45 -5.89
C ASP A 6 19.88 18.23 -5.26
N ASP A 7 19.97 18.18 -3.93
CA ASP A 7 20.62 17.07 -3.19
C ASP A 7 19.72 15.82 -3.05
N LEU A 8 18.44 15.93 -3.39
CA LEU A 8 17.48 14.81 -3.37
C LEU A 8 17.51 13.99 -4.66
N LYS A 9 17.99 14.54 -5.78
CA LYS A 9 18.11 13.82 -7.06
C LYS A 9 19.35 12.92 -7.12
N THR A 10 20.40 13.24 -6.38
CA THR A 10 21.71 12.55 -6.42
C THR A 10 21.86 11.43 -5.38
N LYS A 11 20.92 11.30 -4.43
CA LYS A 11 20.88 10.26 -3.39
C LYS A 11 19.61 9.41 -3.43
N ILE A 12 18.97 9.28 -4.58
CA ILE A 12 18.01 8.20 -4.78
C ILE A 12 18.87 6.93 -4.82
N SER A 13 18.81 6.13 -3.76
CA SER A 13 19.28 4.75 -3.75
C SER A 13 18.86 4.12 -5.08
N HIS A 14 19.81 3.59 -5.86
CA HIS A 14 19.45 2.76 -7.02
C HIS A 14 18.43 1.75 -6.51
N ASN A 15 17.19 1.90 -6.98
CA ASN A 15 16.12 1.02 -6.56
C ASN A 15 16.33 -0.28 -7.32
N CYS A 16 15.93 -1.40 -6.72
CA CYS A 16 16.02 -2.74 -7.30
C CYS A 16 15.43 -2.85 -8.73
N MET A 17 14.69 -1.84 -9.23
CA MET A 17 14.27 -1.71 -10.62
C MET A 17 15.39 -1.40 -11.61
N ASP A 18 16.36 -0.56 -11.24
CA ASP A 18 17.50 -0.23 -12.11
C ASP A 18 18.41 -1.45 -12.30
N ASP A 19 18.27 -2.43 -11.40
CA ASP A 19 19.06 -3.64 -11.42
C ASP A 19 18.53 -4.68 -12.41
N PHE A 20 17.35 -4.58 -13.04
CA PHE A 20 16.89 -5.63 -13.99
C PHE A 20 17.07 -5.25 -15.45
N ASP A 21 17.48 -6.23 -16.28
CA ASP A 21 17.53 -6.03 -17.72
C ASP A 21 16.12 -5.96 -18.31
N MET A 22 15.67 -4.72 -18.57
CA MET A 22 14.37 -4.43 -19.17
C MET A 22 14.17 -5.11 -20.53
N GLN A 23 15.23 -5.40 -21.30
CA GLN A 23 15.10 -6.15 -22.55
C GLN A 23 14.80 -7.63 -22.28
N SER A 24 15.51 -8.26 -21.36
CA SER A 24 15.22 -9.65 -20.93
C SER A 24 13.81 -9.78 -20.37
N LEU A 25 13.39 -8.80 -19.57
CA LEU A 25 12.01 -8.69 -19.09
C LEU A 25 11.03 -8.63 -20.29
N MET A 26 11.16 -7.66 -21.19
CA MET A 26 10.26 -7.56 -22.37
C MET A 26 10.25 -8.80 -23.26
N GLN A 27 11.39 -9.48 -23.46
CA GLN A 27 11.47 -10.72 -24.24
C GLN A 27 10.70 -11.88 -23.59
N ILE A 28 10.72 -11.96 -22.26
CA ILE A 28 10.03 -13.00 -21.51
C ILE A 28 8.51 -12.75 -21.49
N TYR A 29 8.11 -11.48 -21.47
CA TYR A 29 6.73 -11.05 -21.28
C TYR A 29 5.95 -10.71 -22.57
N GLY A 30 6.60 -10.57 -23.73
CA GLY A 30 5.93 -10.48 -25.03
C GLY A 30 5.24 -9.14 -25.33
N GLU A 31 4.36 -9.12 -26.35
CA GLU A 31 3.70 -7.90 -26.88
C GLU A 31 2.68 -7.26 -25.92
N SER A 32 2.22 -7.99 -24.90
CA SER A 32 1.31 -7.48 -23.85
C SER A 32 2.05 -6.67 -22.77
N ALA A 33 3.38 -6.70 -22.74
CA ALA A 33 4.20 -5.91 -21.84
C ALA A 33 4.67 -4.60 -22.49
N ASN A 34 4.25 -3.48 -21.90
CA ASN A 34 4.65 -2.15 -22.33
C ASN A 34 5.55 -1.50 -21.28
N SER A 35 6.56 -0.73 -21.72
CA SER A 35 7.35 0.09 -20.80
C SER A 35 6.58 1.37 -20.47
N PHE A 36 6.24 1.58 -19.20
CA PHE A 36 5.68 2.81 -18.65
C PHE A 36 6.64 3.38 -17.59
N ASN A 37 7.18 4.57 -17.82
CA ASN A 37 8.16 5.24 -16.94
C ASN A 37 9.38 4.37 -16.53
N GLY A 38 9.87 3.52 -17.44
CA GLY A 38 11.00 2.64 -17.17
C GLY A 38 10.64 1.35 -16.43
N CYS A 39 9.35 1.05 -16.28
CA CYS A 39 8.87 -0.17 -15.65
C CYS A 39 7.87 -0.91 -16.55
N LEU A 40 7.66 -2.21 -16.32
CA LEU A 40 6.74 -2.99 -17.13
C LEU A 40 5.29 -2.82 -16.68
N ASP A 41 4.44 -2.51 -17.64
CA ASP A 41 2.99 -2.49 -17.53
C ASP A 41 2.37 -3.64 -18.33
N PHE A 42 1.36 -4.29 -17.77
CA PHE A 42 0.71 -5.48 -18.34
C PHE A 42 -0.76 -5.24 -18.65
N ALA A 43 -1.22 -5.84 -19.75
CA ALA A 43 -2.58 -5.71 -20.26
C ALA A 43 -3.42 -6.98 -20.03
N GLY A 44 -3.52 -7.49 -18.79
CA GLY A 44 -4.49 -8.54 -18.46
C GLY A 44 -3.99 -9.69 -17.58
N SER A 45 -4.91 -10.55 -17.14
CA SER A 45 -4.62 -11.67 -16.22
C SER A 45 -4.17 -12.96 -16.88
N GLU A 46 -4.54 -13.18 -18.14
CA GLU A 46 -4.18 -14.39 -18.91
C GLU A 46 -2.68 -14.44 -19.21
N ASP A 47 -2.01 -13.28 -19.23
CA ASP A 47 -0.57 -13.19 -19.44
C ASP A 47 0.19 -13.92 -18.32
N PHE A 48 -0.13 -13.65 -17.04
CA PHE A 48 0.66 -14.08 -15.88
C PHE A 48 0.82 -15.60 -15.69
N GLU A 49 -0.22 -16.41 -15.98
CA GLU A 49 -0.15 -17.87 -15.79
C GLU A 49 0.76 -18.55 -16.82
N SER A 50 0.86 -17.99 -18.03
CA SER A 50 1.67 -18.54 -19.13
C SER A 50 3.19 -18.40 -18.91
N PHE A 51 3.60 -17.63 -17.90
CA PHE A 51 5.00 -17.24 -17.67
C PHE A 51 5.71 -18.02 -16.56
N ALA A 52 4.99 -18.93 -15.90
CA ALA A 52 5.49 -19.74 -14.80
C ALA A 52 6.71 -20.61 -15.18
N GLY A 53 7.89 -20.30 -14.63
CA GLY A 53 9.10 -21.16 -14.75
C GLY A 53 10.13 -20.72 -15.79
N ARG A 54 10.14 -19.45 -16.17
CA ARG A 54 11.23 -18.84 -16.97
C ARG A 54 12.25 -18.20 -16.02
N GLU A 55 13.44 -17.88 -16.51
CA GLU A 55 14.54 -17.27 -15.74
C GLU A 55 14.83 -15.86 -16.27
N ILE A 56 15.06 -14.90 -15.39
CA ILE A 56 15.34 -13.50 -15.71
C ILE A 56 16.63 -13.09 -15.01
N SER A 57 17.57 -12.53 -15.73
CA SER A 57 18.79 -11.98 -15.13
C SER A 57 18.62 -10.51 -14.75
N ASP A 58 19.15 -10.13 -13.59
CA ASP A 58 19.46 -8.74 -13.30
C ASP A 58 20.66 -8.25 -14.15
N ILE A 59 20.95 -6.95 -14.19
CA ILE A 59 22.06 -6.30 -14.90
C ILE A 59 23.42 -6.83 -14.42
N ASN A 60 23.46 -7.45 -13.25
CA ASN A 60 24.64 -8.05 -12.64
C ASN A 60 24.75 -9.55 -12.97
N GLY A 61 23.79 -10.12 -13.70
CA GLY A 61 23.75 -11.51 -14.12
C GLY A 61 23.17 -12.49 -13.10
N ASN A 62 22.59 -12.02 -11.99
CA ASN A 62 21.91 -12.91 -11.04
C ASN A 62 20.57 -13.35 -11.63
N ILE A 63 20.29 -14.65 -11.58
CA ILE A 63 19.11 -15.26 -12.19
C ILE A 63 17.99 -15.37 -11.16
N TYR A 64 16.83 -14.84 -11.51
CA TYR A 64 15.59 -14.90 -10.74
C TYR A 64 14.51 -15.63 -11.55
N PRO A 65 13.76 -16.54 -10.94
CA PRO A 65 12.54 -17.05 -11.55
C PRO A 65 11.58 -15.91 -11.98
N SER A 66 11.07 -15.99 -13.22
CA SER A 66 10.13 -15.05 -13.86
C SER A 66 8.86 -14.77 -13.06
N LYS A 67 8.55 -15.68 -12.14
CA LYS A 67 7.43 -15.62 -11.20
C LYS A 67 7.62 -14.56 -10.12
N GLU A 68 8.85 -14.15 -9.83
CA GLU A 68 9.17 -13.18 -8.77
C GLU A 68 9.26 -11.75 -9.28
N CYS A 69 9.23 -11.55 -10.60
CA CYS A 69 9.23 -10.22 -11.20
C CYS A 69 7.92 -9.46 -10.99
N SER A 70 6.87 -10.10 -10.46
CA SER A 70 5.66 -9.42 -9.97
C SER A 70 5.96 -8.24 -9.06
N PHE A 71 7.11 -8.26 -8.37
CA PHE A 71 7.60 -7.14 -7.58
C PHE A 71 7.77 -5.84 -8.38
N PHE A 72 8.14 -5.91 -9.65
CA PHE A 72 8.42 -4.76 -10.50
C PHE A 72 7.27 -4.40 -11.45
N MET A 73 6.22 -5.22 -11.47
CA MET A 73 5.07 -5.04 -12.34
C MET A 73 4.08 -4.06 -11.71
N THR A 74 3.27 -3.42 -12.55
CA THR A 74 2.12 -2.62 -12.11
C THR A 74 0.83 -3.45 -12.08
N PHE A 75 -0.08 -3.08 -11.18
CA PHE A 75 -1.37 -3.75 -10.99
C PHE A 75 -2.48 -2.69 -10.89
N SER A 76 -3.57 -2.88 -11.63
CA SER A 76 -4.80 -2.11 -11.41
C SER A 76 -5.59 -2.68 -10.22
N LYS A 77 -6.48 -1.87 -9.64
CA LYS A 77 -7.34 -2.32 -8.55
C LYS A 77 -8.30 -3.44 -8.98
N GLU A 78 -8.75 -3.45 -10.24
CA GLU A 78 -9.59 -4.50 -10.82
C GLU A 78 -8.85 -5.83 -10.91
N TYR A 79 -7.59 -5.80 -11.33
CA TYR A 79 -6.76 -7.01 -11.37
C TYR A 79 -6.62 -7.59 -9.95
N ILE A 80 -6.26 -6.76 -8.97
CA ILE A 80 -6.07 -7.21 -7.59
C ILE A 80 -7.40 -7.72 -7.02
N TYR A 81 -8.51 -7.03 -7.27
CA TYR A 81 -9.84 -7.42 -6.82
C TYR A 81 -10.23 -8.83 -7.30
N ASN A 82 -10.00 -9.11 -8.58
CA ASN A 82 -10.35 -10.40 -9.20
C ASN A 82 -9.37 -11.52 -8.83
N ASN A 83 -8.13 -11.20 -8.46
CA ASN A 83 -7.04 -12.17 -8.27
C ASN A 83 -6.45 -12.14 -6.84
N CYS A 84 -7.26 -11.86 -5.82
CA CYS A 84 -6.85 -11.82 -4.41
C CYS A 84 -7.03 -13.20 -3.75
N SER A 85 -6.01 -14.06 -3.84
CA SER A 85 -5.91 -15.31 -3.05
C SER A 85 -4.46 -15.69 -2.74
N ASP A 86 -4.21 -16.51 -1.74
CA ASP A 86 -2.87 -17.02 -1.41
C ASP A 86 -2.29 -18.00 -2.46
N SER A 87 -3.15 -18.55 -3.32
CA SER A 87 -2.75 -19.55 -4.31
C SER A 87 -2.22 -18.94 -5.61
N VAL A 88 -2.56 -17.68 -5.92
CA VAL A 88 -2.21 -17.01 -7.17
C VAL A 88 -0.72 -16.64 -7.24
N GLN A 89 -0.20 -16.68 -8.45
CA GLN A 89 1.24 -16.61 -8.69
C GLN A 89 1.84 -15.22 -8.40
N TRP A 90 1.11 -14.14 -8.68
CA TRP A 90 1.63 -12.78 -8.46
C TRP A 90 1.84 -12.49 -6.96
N ILE A 91 0.92 -12.95 -6.09
CA ILE A 91 1.08 -12.84 -4.64
C ILE A 91 2.30 -13.63 -4.16
N LYS A 92 2.47 -14.88 -4.62
CA LYS A 92 3.65 -15.70 -4.28
C LYS A 92 4.95 -15.05 -4.72
N GLY A 93 4.95 -14.41 -5.89
CA GLY A 93 6.09 -13.65 -6.40
C GLY A 93 6.46 -12.49 -5.48
N LEU A 94 5.47 -11.76 -4.94
CA LEU A 94 5.70 -10.69 -3.97
C LEU A 94 6.12 -11.22 -2.60
N GLU A 95 5.51 -12.31 -2.12
CA GLU A 95 5.86 -12.98 -0.85
C GLU A 95 7.35 -13.35 -0.79
N TYR A 96 7.92 -13.78 -1.91
CA TYR A 96 9.34 -14.14 -2.02
C TYR A 96 10.27 -12.98 -1.65
N TRP A 97 9.93 -11.75 -2.05
CA TRP A 97 10.78 -10.57 -1.83
C TRP A 97 10.66 -9.97 -0.43
N VAL A 98 9.62 -10.31 0.33
CA VAL A 98 9.36 -9.70 1.65
C VAL A 98 10.56 -9.77 2.60
N PRO A 99 11.26 -10.92 2.76
CA PRO A 99 12.44 -10.98 3.63
C PRO A 99 13.57 -10.06 3.17
N ALA A 100 13.92 -10.09 1.88
CA ALA A 100 15.01 -9.30 1.32
C ALA A 100 14.75 -7.79 1.42
N VAL A 101 13.52 -7.35 1.11
CA VAL A 101 13.12 -5.95 1.21
C VAL A 101 13.12 -5.48 2.67
N SER A 102 12.70 -6.35 3.60
CA SER A 102 12.71 -6.03 5.03
C SER A 102 14.13 -5.90 5.58
N GLU A 103 15.05 -6.75 5.16
CA GLU A 103 16.47 -6.66 5.51
C GLU A 103 17.11 -5.39 4.94
N ALA A 104 16.89 -5.11 3.65
CA ALA A 104 17.37 -3.89 3.01
C ALA A 104 16.83 -2.62 3.70
N PHE A 105 15.57 -2.65 4.16
CA PHE A 105 15.00 -1.56 4.96
C PHE A 105 15.76 -1.38 6.28
N ILE A 106 16.06 -2.46 7.01
CA ILE A 106 16.81 -2.39 8.27
C ILE A 106 18.22 -1.82 8.03
N GLU A 107 18.92 -2.28 6.98
CA GLU A 107 20.21 -1.71 6.61
C GLU A 107 20.13 -0.21 6.28
N ASN A 108 19.08 0.22 5.58
CA ASN A 108 18.85 1.63 5.27
C ASN A 108 18.57 2.44 6.55
N VAL A 109 17.83 1.88 7.51
CA VAL A 109 17.62 2.49 8.83
C VAL A 109 18.95 2.68 9.55
N ASP A 110 19.83 1.68 9.55
CA ASP A 110 21.13 1.76 10.21
C ASP A 110 22.08 2.77 9.54
N ARG A 111 22.04 2.89 8.21
CA ARG A 111 22.89 3.81 7.44
C ARG A 111 22.41 5.25 7.45
N ASN A 112 21.11 5.46 7.23
CA ASN A 112 20.54 6.78 6.92
C ASN A 112 19.52 7.28 7.95
N GLY A 113 19.17 6.44 8.93
CA GLY A 113 18.21 6.75 9.98
C GLY A 113 16.77 6.41 9.61
N LYS A 114 15.98 6.09 10.64
CA LYS A 114 14.62 5.55 10.51
C LYS A 114 13.66 6.42 9.70
N GLN A 115 13.63 7.74 9.97
CA GLN A 115 12.69 8.64 9.30
C GLN A 115 12.97 8.75 7.80
N TYR A 116 14.23 8.77 7.41
CA TYR A 116 14.63 8.78 6.01
C TYR A 116 14.25 7.46 5.33
N ALA A 117 14.64 6.32 5.91
CA ALA A 117 14.37 5.01 5.34
C ALA A 117 12.87 4.73 5.11
N ILE A 118 12.01 5.16 6.05
CA ILE A 118 10.55 5.05 5.88
C ILE A 118 10.08 5.92 4.70
N ARG A 119 10.50 7.19 4.65
CA ARG A 119 10.08 8.12 3.60
C ARG A 119 10.54 7.66 2.22
N ASP A 120 11.74 7.12 2.13
CA ASP A 120 12.34 6.60 0.90
C ASP A 120 11.47 5.49 0.27
N ILE A 121 11.09 4.48 1.05
CA ILE A 121 10.28 3.36 0.53
C ILE A 121 8.80 3.71 0.32
N ALA A 122 8.28 4.69 1.06
CA ALA A 122 6.83 4.88 1.21
C ALA A 122 6.28 6.12 0.51
N SER A 123 7.09 7.15 0.26
CA SER A 123 6.61 8.41 -0.32
C SER A 123 5.91 8.19 -1.66
N ARG A 124 6.58 7.51 -2.60
CA ARG A 124 6.00 7.15 -3.90
C ARG A 124 4.89 6.11 -3.80
N ALA A 125 5.02 5.16 -2.89
CA ALA A 125 4.01 4.11 -2.71
C ALA A 125 2.68 4.68 -2.19
N LEU A 126 2.73 5.62 -1.24
CA LEU A 126 1.56 6.33 -0.72
C LEU A 126 0.91 7.20 -1.81
N MET A 127 1.73 7.86 -2.62
CA MET A 127 1.27 8.69 -3.74
C MET A 127 0.53 7.85 -4.79
N ARG A 128 1.05 6.67 -5.15
CA ARG A 128 0.38 5.75 -6.06
C ARG A 128 -0.87 5.11 -5.47
N TRP A 129 -0.88 4.85 -4.16
CA TRP A 129 -2.11 4.48 -3.45
C TRP A 129 -3.18 5.56 -3.63
N TYR A 130 -2.84 6.83 -3.35
CA TYR A 130 -3.77 7.94 -3.56
C TYR A 130 -4.25 8.02 -5.01
N ASN A 131 -3.33 8.00 -5.99
CA ASN A 131 -3.66 8.08 -7.41
C ASN A 131 -4.50 6.91 -7.92
N MET A 132 -4.32 5.69 -7.39
CA MET A 132 -5.14 4.54 -7.75
C MET A 132 -6.63 4.75 -7.42
N PHE A 133 -6.92 5.46 -6.32
CA PHE A 133 -8.29 5.75 -5.92
C PHE A 133 -8.81 7.08 -6.45
N ALA A 134 -7.94 8.07 -6.65
CA ALA A 134 -8.30 9.39 -7.16
C ALA A 134 -8.43 9.42 -8.69
N TYR A 135 -7.54 8.72 -9.40
CA TYR A 135 -7.32 8.87 -10.85
C TYR A 135 -7.24 7.54 -11.61
N ASP A 136 -7.54 6.42 -10.95
CA ASP A 136 -7.53 5.08 -11.55
C ASP A 136 -6.15 4.61 -12.05
N GLU A 137 -5.08 5.15 -11.43
CA GLU A 137 -3.71 4.72 -11.73
C GLU A 137 -3.38 3.33 -11.15
N LYS A 138 -2.27 2.76 -11.61
CA LYS A 138 -1.77 1.44 -11.17
C LYS A 138 -0.73 1.60 -10.06
N MET A 139 -0.61 0.56 -9.22
CA MET A 139 0.44 0.46 -8.20
C MET A 139 1.48 -0.58 -8.59
N PHE A 140 2.71 -0.40 -8.15
CA PHE A 140 3.73 -1.43 -8.33
C PHE A 140 3.60 -2.55 -7.31
N GLY A 141 4.08 -3.74 -7.67
CA GLY A 141 4.17 -4.87 -6.75
C GLY A 141 4.95 -4.55 -5.49
N TYR A 142 6.07 -3.85 -5.61
CA TYR A 142 6.87 -3.41 -4.46
C TYR A 142 6.15 -2.41 -3.56
N ASP A 143 5.20 -1.61 -4.09
CA ASP A 143 4.39 -0.71 -3.26
C ASP A 143 3.54 -1.52 -2.26
N LEU A 144 3.08 -2.72 -2.67
CA LEU A 144 2.31 -3.65 -1.82
C LEU A 144 3.14 -4.31 -0.72
N VAL A 145 4.47 -4.25 -0.80
CA VAL A 145 5.40 -4.71 0.24
C VAL A 145 5.87 -3.52 1.10
N ASN A 146 6.19 -2.39 0.47
CA ASN A 146 6.72 -1.20 1.12
C ASN A 146 5.70 -0.52 2.04
N LEU A 147 4.42 -0.46 1.64
CA LEU A 147 3.38 0.17 2.46
C LEU A 147 3.17 -0.53 3.82
N PRO A 148 3.06 -1.87 3.90
CA PRO A 148 3.06 -2.57 5.20
C PRO A 148 4.27 -2.26 6.08
N ILE A 149 5.49 -2.25 5.52
CA ILE A 149 6.72 -1.88 6.25
C ILE A 149 6.60 -0.44 6.77
N ALA A 150 6.17 0.48 5.92
CA ALA A 150 6.02 1.89 6.27
C ALA A 150 4.98 2.09 7.38
N MET A 151 3.81 1.45 7.27
CA MET A 151 2.74 1.55 8.28
C MET A 151 3.17 1.01 9.64
N LEU A 152 3.95 -0.09 9.66
CA LEU A 152 4.49 -0.63 10.91
C LEU A 152 5.40 0.39 11.63
N HIS A 153 6.14 1.19 10.87
CA HIS A 153 7.14 2.11 11.43
C HIS A 153 6.69 3.57 11.54
N ASN A 154 5.65 3.98 10.82
CA ASN A 154 5.00 5.29 10.87
C ASN A 154 3.48 5.15 10.65
N ILE A 155 2.71 5.24 11.75
CA ILE A 155 1.24 5.13 11.72
C ILE A 155 0.55 6.20 10.88
N ASN A 156 1.19 7.35 10.64
CA ASN A 156 0.60 8.41 9.81
C ASN A 156 0.50 7.99 8.34
N VAL A 157 1.30 7.03 7.87
CA VAL A 157 1.14 6.44 6.52
C VAL A 157 -0.19 5.69 6.43
N ARG A 158 -0.52 4.89 7.45
CA ARG A 158 -1.81 4.18 7.55
C ARG A 158 -2.96 5.18 7.58
N ASP A 159 -2.85 6.23 8.38
CA ASP A 159 -3.91 7.22 8.51
C ASP A 159 -4.09 8.02 7.21
N ALA A 160 -2.99 8.35 6.51
CA ALA A 160 -3.06 8.96 5.18
C ALA A 160 -3.76 8.05 4.17
N MET A 161 -3.43 6.74 4.16
CA MET A 161 -4.13 5.77 3.33
C MET A 161 -5.63 5.69 3.67
N LEU A 162 -6.01 5.79 4.94
CA LEU A 162 -7.42 5.82 5.35
C LEU A 162 -8.13 7.08 4.86
N ILE A 163 -7.51 8.24 5.07
CA ILE A 163 -8.07 9.53 4.66
C ILE A 163 -8.29 9.58 3.15
N SER A 164 -7.38 9.02 2.33
CA SER A 164 -7.58 8.96 0.89
C SER A 164 -8.76 8.06 0.45
N ILE A 165 -9.28 7.20 1.33
CA ILE A 165 -10.50 6.43 1.10
C ILE A 165 -11.74 7.19 1.58
N LEU A 166 -11.64 7.89 2.71
CA LEU A 166 -12.76 8.65 3.29
C LEU A 166 -13.03 9.97 2.55
N ASP A 167 -12.00 10.64 2.04
CA ASP A 167 -12.11 11.88 1.29
C ASP A 167 -12.33 11.62 -0.21
N GLU A 168 -13.43 10.93 -0.50
CA GLU A 168 -13.70 10.42 -1.84
C GLU A 168 -13.82 11.50 -2.93
N ASN A 169 -14.30 12.69 -2.54
CA ASN A 169 -14.51 13.85 -3.39
C ASN A 169 -13.30 14.80 -3.44
N GLN A 170 -12.18 14.46 -2.78
CA GLN A 170 -10.98 15.31 -2.68
C GLN A 170 -11.32 16.72 -2.14
N GLU A 171 -12.19 16.78 -1.13
CA GLU A 171 -12.63 18.04 -0.52
C GLU A 171 -11.55 18.66 0.39
N TRP A 172 -10.68 17.80 0.95
CA TRP A 172 -9.74 18.16 2.01
C TRP A 172 -8.29 17.90 1.63
N TYR A 173 -8.03 16.79 0.94
CA TYR A 173 -6.69 16.31 0.67
C TYR A 173 -6.44 16.08 -0.82
N ASP A 174 -5.44 16.79 -1.32
CA ASP A 174 -4.73 16.48 -2.55
C ASP A 174 -3.44 15.66 -2.26
N GLU A 175 -2.70 15.31 -3.32
CA GLU A 175 -1.46 14.54 -3.19
C GLU A 175 -0.46 15.20 -2.22
N LYS A 176 -0.30 16.53 -2.31
CA LYS A 176 0.69 17.27 -1.53
C LYS A 176 0.31 17.30 -0.05
N THR A 177 -0.92 17.68 0.26
CA THR A 177 -1.44 17.80 1.63
C THR A 177 -1.53 16.43 2.32
N LEU A 178 -1.82 15.36 1.57
CA LEU A 178 -1.78 14.00 2.10
C LEU A 178 -0.35 13.55 2.44
N SER A 179 0.63 13.94 1.61
CA SER A 179 2.05 13.72 1.88
C SER A 179 2.51 14.50 3.11
N GLU A 180 2.13 15.77 3.23
CA GLU A 180 2.39 16.58 4.43
C GLU A 180 1.76 15.96 5.68
N PHE A 181 0.58 15.37 5.57
CA PHE A 181 -0.05 14.65 6.68
C PHE A 181 0.77 13.41 7.11
N ALA A 182 1.27 12.62 6.17
CA ALA A 182 2.05 11.42 6.49
C ALA A 182 3.43 11.73 7.11
N TRP A 183 4.08 12.81 6.66
CA TRP A 183 5.48 13.11 6.99
C TRP A 183 5.69 14.25 7.98
N CYS A 184 4.72 15.17 8.06
CA CYS A 184 4.78 16.37 8.89
C CYS A 184 3.50 16.56 9.74
N PRO A 185 3.03 15.52 10.48
CA PRO A 185 1.70 15.51 11.13
C PRO A 185 1.54 16.57 12.24
N HIS A 186 2.64 17.05 12.82
CA HIS A 186 2.64 17.90 14.01
C HIS A 186 2.50 19.39 13.74
N THR A 187 2.34 19.81 12.48
CA THR A 187 2.04 21.22 12.21
C THR A 187 0.61 21.53 12.65
N SER A 188 0.38 22.73 13.18
CA SER A 188 -0.95 23.17 13.61
C SER A 188 -1.95 23.16 12.46
N GLU A 189 -1.48 23.41 11.24
CA GLU A 189 -2.29 23.39 10.03
C GLU A 189 -2.77 21.98 9.69
N VAL A 190 -1.86 21.00 9.63
CA VAL A 190 -2.19 19.60 9.34
C VAL A 190 -3.15 19.03 10.40
N SER A 191 -2.88 19.30 11.68
CA SER A 191 -3.75 18.86 12.78
C SER A 191 -5.16 19.47 12.71
N ARG A 192 -5.26 20.76 12.36
CA ARG A 192 -6.55 21.45 12.19
C ARG A 192 -7.33 20.90 10.99
N ASN A 193 -6.65 20.69 9.86
CA ASN A 193 -7.28 20.14 8.66
C ASN A 193 -7.80 18.72 8.89
N LEU A 194 -7.00 17.86 9.54
CA LEU A 194 -7.42 16.49 9.89
C LEU A 194 -8.66 16.51 10.78
N ARG A 195 -8.67 17.36 11.81
CA ARG A 195 -9.81 17.48 12.72
C ARG A 195 -11.08 17.86 11.97
N HIS A 196 -11.02 18.89 11.13
CA HIS A 196 -12.19 19.34 10.37
C HIS A 196 -12.65 18.30 9.34
N CYS A 197 -11.72 17.62 8.67
CA CYS A 197 -12.02 16.52 7.76
C CYS A 197 -12.78 15.40 8.49
N LEU A 198 -12.24 14.91 9.62
CA LEU A 198 -12.88 13.86 10.40
C LEU A 198 -14.24 14.32 10.95
N GLU A 199 -14.33 15.51 11.56
CA GLU A 199 -15.60 16.06 12.04
C GLU A 199 -16.66 16.09 10.92
N ALA A 200 -16.28 16.53 9.71
CA ALA A 200 -17.18 16.53 8.57
C ALA A 200 -17.62 15.12 8.18
N LYS A 201 -16.70 14.16 8.05
CA LYS A 201 -17.03 12.78 7.64
C LYS A 201 -17.81 12.01 8.72
N PHE A 202 -17.56 12.26 10.02
CA PHE A 202 -18.29 11.62 11.12
C PHE A 202 -19.68 12.22 11.36
N THR A 203 -19.94 13.45 10.93
CA THR A 203 -21.25 14.11 11.08
C THR A 203 -22.10 14.03 9.81
N GLN A 204 -21.56 13.45 8.74
CA GLN A 204 -22.24 13.30 7.46
C GLN A 204 -23.32 12.22 7.53
N THR A 205 -24.58 12.64 7.62
CA THR A 205 -25.76 11.75 7.58
C THR A 205 -26.41 11.67 6.19
N ASN A 206 -26.18 12.66 5.33
CA ASN A 206 -27.04 12.90 4.16
C ASN A 206 -26.56 12.27 2.86
N ASN A 207 -25.30 11.81 2.77
CA ASN A 207 -24.81 11.11 1.58
C ASN A 207 -24.13 9.81 1.96
N LYS A 208 -24.53 8.75 1.27
CA LYS A 208 -23.88 7.45 1.35
C LYS A 208 -22.48 7.53 0.73
N PRO A 209 -21.44 7.03 1.43
CA PRO A 209 -20.08 7.06 0.90
C PRO A 209 -19.88 6.01 -0.21
N ASP A 210 -18.79 6.13 -0.96
CA ASP A 210 -18.38 5.25 -2.05
C ASP A 210 -17.95 3.88 -1.53
N ILE A 211 -18.95 3.00 -1.39
CA ILE A 211 -18.76 1.61 -0.98
C ILE A 211 -17.86 0.85 -1.96
N LYS A 212 -17.89 1.18 -3.26
CA LYS A 212 -17.09 0.48 -4.28
C LYS A 212 -15.61 0.76 -4.07
N ARG A 213 -15.25 2.02 -3.81
CA ARG A 213 -13.89 2.44 -3.42
C ARG A 213 -13.39 1.66 -2.21
N ALA A 214 -14.20 1.57 -1.17
CA ALA A 214 -13.86 0.83 0.05
C ALA A 214 -13.67 -0.68 -0.19
N ILE A 215 -14.49 -1.31 -1.04
CA ILE A 215 -14.34 -2.71 -1.43
C ILE A 215 -12.99 -2.96 -2.11
N PHE A 216 -12.59 -2.10 -3.06
CA PHE A 216 -11.28 -2.20 -3.70
C PHE A 216 -10.13 -2.02 -2.70
N ALA A 217 -10.21 -1.01 -1.82
CA ALA A 217 -9.23 -0.79 -0.77
C ALA A 217 -9.07 -2.01 0.14
N CYS A 218 -10.17 -2.60 0.60
CA CYS A 218 -10.14 -3.82 1.39
C CYS A 218 -9.50 -4.99 0.62
N LYS A 219 -9.75 -5.14 -0.68
CA LYS A 219 -9.14 -6.21 -1.48
C LYS A 219 -7.63 -6.04 -1.64
N ILE A 220 -7.16 -4.82 -1.84
CA ILE A 220 -5.72 -4.53 -1.92
C ILE A 220 -5.05 -4.77 -0.57
N LEU A 221 -5.66 -4.31 0.54
CA LEU A 221 -5.14 -4.56 1.89
C LEU A 221 -5.14 -6.05 2.25
N LYS A 222 -6.17 -6.82 1.84
CA LYS A 222 -6.17 -8.28 1.98
C LYS A 222 -4.96 -8.90 1.28
N SER A 223 -4.67 -8.47 0.05
CA SER A 223 -3.48 -8.93 -0.67
C SER A 223 -2.19 -8.57 0.07
N MET A 224 -2.04 -7.33 0.57
CA MET A 224 -0.88 -6.93 1.39
C MET A 224 -0.70 -7.81 2.63
N ALA A 225 -1.79 -8.17 3.31
CA ALA A 225 -1.75 -9.05 4.48
C ALA A 225 -1.31 -10.49 4.11
N ILE A 226 -1.74 -11.01 2.97
CA ILE A 226 -1.30 -12.31 2.45
C ILE A 226 0.19 -12.25 2.08
N ILE A 227 0.58 -11.24 1.29
CA ILE A 227 1.95 -11.03 0.81
C ILE A 227 2.95 -10.99 1.97
N THR A 228 2.57 -10.33 3.07
CA THR A 228 3.47 -10.12 4.21
C THR A 228 3.39 -11.20 5.30
N LYS A 229 2.72 -12.33 5.04
CA LYS A 229 2.51 -13.40 6.04
C LYS A 229 3.80 -13.99 6.62
N SER A 230 4.91 -13.94 5.86
CA SER A 230 6.23 -14.43 6.30
C SER A 230 6.81 -13.62 7.46
N ILE A 231 6.38 -12.36 7.62
CA ILE A 231 6.77 -11.47 8.73
C ILE A 231 5.48 -10.89 9.35
N PRO A 232 4.83 -11.60 10.30
CA PRO A 232 3.50 -11.26 10.79
C PRO A 232 3.33 -9.82 11.27
N LYS A 233 4.37 -9.21 11.85
CA LYS A 233 4.32 -7.82 12.35
C LYS A 233 3.96 -6.80 11.26
N LEU A 234 4.33 -7.04 10.00
CA LEU A 234 3.99 -6.15 8.87
C LEU A 234 2.48 -6.09 8.61
N SER A 235 1.76 -7.16 8.94
CA SER A 235 0.31 -7.26 8.71
C SER A 235 -0.55 -6.59 9.79
N VAL A 236 0.02 -6.20 10.95
CA VAL A 236 -0.74 -5.64 12.08
C VAL A 236 -1.55 -4.42 11.67
N GLN A 237 -0.88 -3.42 11.08
CA GLN A 237 -1.52 -2.17 10.69
C GLN A 237 -2.41 -2.34 9.46
N VAL A 238 -2.08 -3.31 8.60
CA VAL A 238 -2.93 -3.70 7.46
C VAL A 238 -4.28 -4.26 7.96
N TYR A 239 -4.26 -5.18 8.93
CA TYR A 239 -5.48 -5.72 9.53
C TYR A 239 -6.26 -4.69 10.32
N ALA A 240 -5.59 -3.79 11.04
CA ALA A 240 -6.26 -2.70 11.75
C ALA A 240 -6.99 -1.77 10.78
N LEU A 241 -6.36 -1.41 9.66
CA LEU A 241 -6.97 -0.59 8.61
C LEU A 241 -8.13 -1.33 7.91
N LEU A 242 -7.97 -2.62 7.61
CA LEU A 242 -9.04 -3.49 7.11
C LEU A 242 -10.26 -3.49 8.04
N ALA A 243 -10.03 -3.64 9.34
CA ALA A 243 -11.09 -3.63 10.34
C ALA A 243 -11.82 -2.28 10.33
N TYR A 244 -11.07 -1.17 10.32
CA TYR A 244 -11.66 0.17 10.32
C TYR A 244 -12.52 0.40 9.08
N ILE A 245 -12.00 0.14 7.87
CA ILE A 245 -12.74 0.32 6.62
C ILE A 245 -13.95 -0.62 6.59
N SER A 246 -13.79 -1.87 7.03
CA SER A 246 -14.89 -2.82 7.02
C SER A 246 -16.01 -2.43 8.00
N TRP A 247 -15.66 -1.84 9.14
CA TRP A 247 -16.63 -1.27 10.08
C TRP A 247 -17.29 -0.02 9.48
N TRP A 248 -16.50 0.94 8.99
CA TRP A 248 -16.99 2.21 8.45
C TRP A 248 -17.96 2.03 7.29
N PHE A 249 -17.70 1.07 6.41
CA PHE A 249 -18.45 0.85 5.17
C PHE A 249 -19.40 -0.37 5.24
N ARG A 250 -19.54 -1.00 6.41
CA ARG A 250 -20.33 -2.23 6.64
C ARG A 250 -20.00 -3.39 5.70
N LEU A 251 -18.71 -3.65 5.48
CA LEU A 251 -18.24 -4.69 4.55
C LEU A 251 -18.13 -6.09 5.18
N GLY A 252 -18.45 -6.23 6.48
CA GLY A 252 -18.39 -7.50 7.21
C GLY A 252 -16.98 -7.85 7.73
N GLU A 253 -16.83 -9.02 8.36
CA GLU A 253 -15.54 -9.55 8.86
C GLU A 253 -14.75 -8.66 9.84
N VAL A 254 -15.38 -7.61 10.39
CA VAL A 254 -14.75 -6.64 11.30
C VAL A 254 -14.04 -7.32 12.47
N LYS A 255 -14.74 -8.22 13.17
CA LYS A 255 -14.18 -8.94 14.32
C LYS A 255 -13.00 -9.83 13.92
N TYR A 256 -13.07 -10.49 12.77
CA TYR A 256 -11.98 -11.32 12.25
C TYR A 256 -10.71 -10.49 12.02
N TYR A 257 -10.82 -9.30 11.41
CA TYR A 257 -9.66 -8.43 11.20
C TYR A 257 -9.10 -7.86 12.50
N CYS A 258 -9.97 -7.46 13.44
CA CYS A 258 -9.53 -7.05 14.76
C CYS A 258 -8.74 -8.17 15.45
N ASP A 259 -9.24 -9.40 15.42
CA ASP A 259 -8.59 -10.56 16.03
C ASP A 259 -7.26 -10.91 15.35
N CYS A 260 -7.18 -10.79 14.02
CA CYS A 260 -5.93 -10.95 13.30
C CYS A 260 -4.86 -9.95 13.75
N ALA A 261 -5.22 -8.66 13.88
CA ALA A 261 -4.31 -7.63 14.37
C ALA A 261 -3.91 -7.85 15.83
N LEU A 262 -4.90 -8.03 16.73
CA LEU A 262 -4.70 -8.12 18.18
C LEU A 262 -3.97 -9.40 18.61
N ARG A 263 -4.07 -10.48 17.83
CA ARG A 263 -3.28 -11.70 18.06
C ARG A 263 -1.79 -11.49 17.84
N ILE A 264 -1.41 -10.59 16.94
CA ILE A 264 -0.01 -10.28 16.61
C ILE A 264 0.50 -9.15 17.51
N ASP A 265 -0.30 -8.11 17.71
CA ASP A 265 -0.03 -6.97 18.58
C ASP A 265 -1.26 -6.67 19.45
N PRO A 266 -1.29 -7.19 20.70
CA PRO A 266 -2.38 -6.95 21.64
C PRO A 266 -2.57 -5.47 22.00
N ASP A 267 -1.65 -4.58 21.65
CA ASP A 267 -1.70 -3.14 21.92
C ASP A 267 -2.02 -2.28 20.70
N CYS A 268 -2.36 -2.90 19.55
CA CYS A 268 -2.78 -2.18 18.35
C CYS A 268 -4.02 -1.31 18.62
N SER A 269 -3.81 0.01 18.72
CA SER A 269 -4.81 0.98 19.16
C SER A 269 -6.05 1.04 18.26
N MET A 270 -5.85 1.12 16.94
CA MET A 270 -6.96 1.16 15.97
C MET A 270 -7.79 -0.12 16.04
N ALA A 271 -7.18 -1.30 16.14
CA ALA A 271 -7.90 -2.56 16.27
C ALA A 271 -8.72 -2.62 17.57
N LYS A 272 -8.17 -2.16 18.71
CA LYS A 272 -8.93 -2.06 19.98
C LYS A 272 -10.14 -1.14 19.86
N ILE A 273 -9.96 0.03 19.26
CA ILE A 273 -11.03 1.03 19.09
C ILE A 273 -12.15 0.46 18.22
N VAL A 274 -11.81 -0.12 17.07
CA VAL A 274 -12.79 -0.70 16.14
C VAL A 274 -13.49 -1.91 16.76
N CYS A 275 -12.75 -2.79 17.45
CA CYS A 275 -13.35 -3.94 18.14
C CYS A 275 -14.35 -3.48 19.21
N GLY A 276 -13.98 -2.48 20.01
CA GLY A 276 -14.88 -1.89 21.00
C GLY A 276 -16.12 -1.25 20.37
N ALA A 277 -15.96 -0.49 19.28
CA ALA A 277 -17.09 0.09 18.57
C ALA A 277 -18.06 -1.00 18.04
N PHE A 278 -17.51 -2.05 17.42
CA PHE A 278 -18.27 -3.17 16.89
C PHE A 278 -19.02 -3.94 17.98
N GLU A 279 -18.36 -4.27 19.09
CA GLU A 279 -18.97 -5.02 20.21
C GLU A 279 -20.07 -4.23 20.94
N ASN A 280 -20.00 -2.89 20.93
CA ASN A 280 -21.01 -2.03 21.51
C ASN A 280 -22.12 -1.64 20.51
N GLY A 281 -22.10 -2.17 19.29
CA GLY A 281 -23.09 -1.86 18.26
C GLY A 281 -23.05 -0.40 17.79
N LEU A 282 -21.91 0.27 17.90
CA LEU A 282 -21.73 1.61 17.36
C LEU A 282 -21.60 1.51 15.84
N GLU A 283 -22.45 2.26 15.15
CA GLU A 283 -22.52 2.30 13.69
C GLU A 283 -22.11 3.71 13.19
N PRO A 284 -21.49 3.80 12.01
CA PRO A 284 -21.21 5.07 11.33
C PRO A 284 -22.46 5.94 11.12
N ALA A 285 -22.33 7.27 11.27
CA ALA A 285 -23.45 8.21 11.21
C ALA A 285 -24.18 8.23 9.86
N TRP A 286 -23.51 7.90 8.75
CA TRP A 286 -24.11 7.90 7.41
C TRP A 286 -25.16 6.79 7.21
N ILE A 287 -25.32 5.88 8.17
CA ILE A 287 -26.27 4.75 8.11
C ILE A 287 -27.70 5.18 8.50
N GLU A 288 -27.87 6.32 9.15
CA GLU A 288 -29.16 6.83 9.64
C GLU A 288 -30.21 7.10 8.55
#